data_AF-A0A2I0JG11-F1
#
_entry.id   AF-A0A2I0JG11-F1
#
_cell.length_a   1.000
_cell.length_b   1.000
_cell.length_c   1.000
_cell.angle_alpha   90.00
_cell.angle_beta   90.00
_cell.angle_gamma   90.00
#
_symmetry.space_group_name_H-M   'P 1'
#
loop_
_entity.id
_entity.type
_entity.pdbx_description
1 polymer ?
#
loop_
_entity_poly.entity_id
_entity_poly.type
_entity_poly.pdbx_seq_one_letter_code
_entity_poly.pdbx_strand_id
1 'polypeptide(L)'
;MRLTGGTLDSNGCVGFMNDVAQEFNRQLKGSVAQLRAQLPLAKLTYVDIYSSKLELIINAKSQGFANPLDNCCGTFLPYVVMCGTSMQLNGTTIHGSSCSDPSTRISWDGIHYTEAANLWVASRILNGSFSDPPVPISGACP
;
A
#
# COMPACT_ATOMS: atom_id res chain seq x y z
N MET A 1 17.13 -10.29 -4.23
CA MET A 1 16.71 -10.89 -2.94
C MET A 1 15.55 -11.87 -3.16
N ARG A 2 15.79 -13.18 -3.26
CA ARG A 2 14.72 -14.16 -2.99
C ARG A 2 14.44 -14.05 -1.50
N LEU A 3 13.24 -13.63 -1.11
CA LEU A 3 12.78 -13.72 0.28
C LEU A 3 12.64 -15.21 0.61
N THR A 4 13.73 -15.84 1.03
CA THR A 4 13.73 -17.20 1.55
C THR A 4 13.02 -17.17 2.91
N GLY A 5 11.70 -17.35 2.92
CA GLY A 5 10.96 -17.46 4.17
C GLY A 5 9.43 -17.39 4.11
N GLY A 6 8.81 -17.08 2.97
CA GLY A 6 7.35 -17.09 2.88
C GLY A 6 6.85 -17.50 1.51
N THR A 7 5.86 -18.39 1.47
CA THR A 7 5.11 -18.71 0.27
C THR A 7 4.45 -17.43 -0.25
N LEU A 8 4.66 -17.11 -1.52
CA LEU A 8 3.95 -16.02 -2.17
C LEU A 8 2.49 -16.43 -2.38
N ASP A 9 1.56 -15.51 -2.11
CA ASP A 9 0.16 -15.70 -2.45
C ASP A 9 -0.10 -15.55 -3.96
N SER A 10 -1.35 -15.69 -4.39
CA SER A 10 -1.75 -15.56 -5.80
C SER A 10 -1.49 -14.17 -6.40
N ASN A 11 -1.26 -13.15 -5.56
CA ASN A 11 -0.98 -11.78 -5.98
C ASN A 11 0.53 -11.47 -5.97
N GLY A 12 1.38 -12.44 -5.61
CA GLY A 12 2.83 -12.27 -5.50
C GLY A 12 3.28 -11.58 -4.22
N CYS A 13 2.42 -11.47 -3.20
CA CYS A 13 2.74 -10.93 -1.89
C CYS A 13 3.22 -12.03 -0.94
N VAL A 14 4.06 -11.69 0.04
CA VAL A 14 4.54 -12.66 1.04
C VAL A 14 3.41 -13.00 2.01
N GLY A 15 2.90 -14.24 1.97
CA GLY A 15 1.69 -14.64 2.71
C GLY A 15 1.78 -14.39 4.22
N PHE A 16 2.90 -14.74 4.85
CA PHE A 16 3.10 -14.48 6.29
C PHE A 16 3.00 -13.00 6.66
N MET A 17 3.49 -12.08 5.81
CA MET A 17 3.38 -10.65 6.06
C MET A 17 1.93 -10.16 5.91
N ASN A 18 1.18 -10.76 4.98
CA ASN A 18 -0.25 -10.50 4.84
C ASN A 18 -1.03 -10.95 6.09
N ASP A 19 -0.70 -12.11 6.67
CA ASP A 19 -1.35 -12.61 7.89
C ASP A 19 -1.11 -11.67 9.08
N VAL A 20 0.14 -11.23 9.26
CA VAL A 20 0.50 -10.25 10.31
C VAL A 20 -0.25 -8.94 10.14
N ALA A 21 -0.31 -8.40 8.91
CA ALA A 21 -1.01 -7.14 8.63
C ALA A 21 -2.53 -7.26 8.89
N GLN A 22 -3.13 -8.36 8.45
CA GLN A 22 -4.57 -8.60 8.65
C GLN A 22 -4.92 -8.79 10.13
N GLU A 23 -4.09 -9.50 10.91
CA GLU A 23 -4.34 -9.67 12.35
C GLU A 23 -4.21 -8.34 13.11
N PHE A 24 -3.20 -7.52 12.79
CA PHE A 24 -3.09 -6.17 13.34
C PHE A 24 -4.35 -5.34 13.03
N ASN A 25 -4.79 -5.35 11.77
CA ASN A 25 -5.98 -4.62 11.33
C ASN A 25 -7.26 -5.09 12.01
N ARG A 26 -7.41 -6.40 12.23
CA ARG A 26 -8.54 -6.99 12.97
C ARG A 26 -8.59 -6.46 14.41
N GLN A 27 -7.45 -6.45 15.11
CA GLN A 27 -7.37 -5.94 16.47
C GLN A 27 -7.61 -4.43 16.52
N LEU A 28 -7.01 -3.66 15.60
CA LEU A 28 -7.23 -2.22 15.49
C LEU A 28 -8.71 -1.88 15.28
N LYS A 29 -9.39 -2.58 14.37
CA LYS A 29 -10.83 -2.41 14.14
C LYS A 29 -11.64 -2.67 15.41
N GLY A 30 -11.30 -3.72 16.16
CA GLY A 30 -11.91 -4.03 17.46
C GLY A 30 -11.73 -2.90 18.47
N SER A 31 -10.51 -2.38 18.61
CA SER A 31 -10.20 -1.25 19.50
C SER A 31 -10.95 0.02 19.10
N VAL A 32 -11.05 0.33 17.81
CA VAL A 32 -11.83 1.48 17.33
C VAL A 32 -13.32 1.32 17.68
N ALA A 33 -13.88 0.12 17.53
CA ALA A 33 -15.26 -0.16 17.92
C ALA A 33 -15.51 0.03 19.42
N GLN A 34 -14.57 -0.42 20.28
CA GLN A 34 -14.64 -0.18 21.72
C GLN A 34 -14.57 1.31 22.06
N LEU A 35 -13.66 2.05 21.43
CA LEU A 35 -13.53 3.49 21.63
C LEU A 35 -14.79 4.25 21.21
N ARG A 36 -15.46 3.86 20.13
CA ARG A 36 -16.76 4.46 19.74
C ARG A 36 -17.82 4.29 20.83
N ALA A 37 -17.84 3.15 21.52
CA ALA A 37 -18.78 2.91 22.62
C ALA A 37 -18.44 3.74 23.87
N GLN A 38 -17.15 3.95 24.14
CA GLN A 38 -16.68 4.71 25.31
C GLN A 38 -16.74 6.24 25.10
N LEU A 39 -16.63 6.70 23.85
CA LEU A 39 -16.55 8.11 23.49
C LEU A 39 -17.71 8.48 22.54
N PRO A 40 -18.96 8.55 23.04
CA PRO A 40 -20.14 8.76 22.18
C PRO A 40 -20.16 10.12 21.47
N LEU A 41 -19.38 11.09 21.96
CA LEU A 41 -19.20 12.40 21.33
C LEU A 41 -18.10 12.43 20.27
N ALA A 42 -17.21 11.42 20.23
CA ALA A 42 -16.16 11.32 19.22
C ALA A 42 -16.65 10.58 17.97
N LYS A 43 -16.18 11.02 16.80
CA LYS A 43 -16.41 10.33 15.53
C LYS A 43 -15.14 9.62 15.12
N LEU A 44 -15.13 8.29 15.29
CA LEU A 44 -13.97 7.45 15.01
C LEU A 44 -14.27 6.54 13.83
N THR A 45 -13.64 6.83 12.70
CA THR A 45 -13.73 6.02 11.49
C THR A 45 -12.51 5.12 11.38
N TYR A 46 -12.74 3.83 11.19
CA TYR A 46 -11.69 2.89 10.81
C TYR A 46 -11.59 2.84 9.29
N VAL A 47 -10.37 2.87 8.74
CA VAL A 47 -10.14 2.80 7.29
C VAL A 47 -9.34 1.54 6.99
N ASP A 48 -9.91 0.66 6.17
CA ASP A 48 -9.26 -0.58 5.73
C ASP A 48 -8.27 -0.31 4.57
N ILE A 49 -7.10 0.21 4.94
CA ILE A 49 -6.01 0.48 3.98
C ILE A 49 -5.48 -0.81 3.33
N TYR A 50 -5.56 -1.95 4.03
CA TYR A 50 -5.09 -3.21 3.49
C TYR A 50 -5.94 -3.63 2.29
N SER A 51 -7.27 -3.66 2.46
CA SER A 51 -8.19 -3.99 1.37
C SER A 51 -8.12 -2.94 0.25
N SER A 52 -7.96 -1.65 0.58
CA SER A 52 -7.76 -0.59 -0.40
C SER A 52 -6.54 -0.82 -1.30
N LYS A 53 -5.38 -1.12 -0.71
CA LYS A 53 -4.15 -1.43 -1.45
C LYS A 53 -4.30 -2.71 -2.27
N LEU A 54 -4.87 -3.76 -1.67
CA LEU A 54 -5.03 -5.05 -2.32
C LEU A 54 -5.95 -4.96 -3.54
N GLU A 55 -7.06 -4.20 -3.45
CA GLU A 55 -7.95 -3.94 -4.58
C GLU A 55 -7.22 -3.22 -5.72
N LEU A 56 -6.39 -2.22 -5.39
CA LEU A 56 -5.59 -1.51 -6.40
C LEU A 56 -4.56 -2.44 -7.06
N ILE A 57 -3.92 -3.33 -6.30
CA ILE A 57 -2.97 -4.32 -6.83
C ILE A 57 -3.67 -5.30 -7.78
N ILE A 58 -4.80 -5.88 -7.37
CA ILE A 58 -5.58 -6.84 -8.17
C ILE A 58 -6.06 -6.19 -9.46
N ASN A 59 -6.51 -4.94 -9.39
CA ASN A 59 -7.10 -4.23 -10.52
C ASN A 59 -6.13 -3.25 -11.21
N ALA A 60 -4.82 -3.37 -10.99
CA ALA A 60 -3.82 -2.37 -11.39
C ALA A 60 -3.95 -1.96 -12.87
N LYS A 61 -4.04 -2.94 -13.77
CA LYS A 61 -4.17 -2.70 -15.21
C LYS A 61 -5.43 -1.93 -15.58
N SER A 62 -6.58 -2.28 -15.00
CA SER A 62 -7.84 -1.58 -15.30
C SER A 62 -7.89 -0.19 -14.67
N GLN A 63 -7.08 0.07 -13.65
CA GLN A 63 -6.91 1.38 -13.02
C GLN A 63 -5.80 2.23 -13.68
N GLY A 64 -5.21 1.77 -14.79
CA GLY A 64 -4.19 2.51 -15.55
C GLY A 64 -2.75 2.32 -15.07
N PHE A 65 -2.50 1.42 -14.12
CA PHE A 65 -1.16 1.10 -13.65
C PHE A 65 -0.52 -0.03 -14.46
N ALA A 66 0.81 -0.01 -14.53
CA ALA A 66 1.63 -1.07 -15.10
C ALA A 66 1.67 -2.30 -14.15
N ASN A 67 2.74 -3.10 -14.20
CA ASN A 67 2.90 -4.23 -13.30
C ASN A 67 2.78 -3.78 -11.82
N PRO A 68 1.83 -4.33 -11.03
CA PRO A 68 1.58 -3.88 -9.67
C PRO A 68 2.73 -4.13 -8.68
N LEU A 69 3.63 -5.06 -8.99
CA LEU A 69 4.73 -5.43 -8.09
C LEU A 69 6.04 -4.70 -8.39
N ASP A 70 6.08 -3.90 -9.45
CA ASP A 70 7.23 -3.07 -9.77
C ASP A 70 7.19 -1.76 -8.97
N ASN A 71 8.34 -1.35 -8.43
CA ASN A 71 8.55 -0.04 -7.85
C ASN A 71 9.10 0.96 -8.89
N CYS A 72 8.84 2.25 -8.72
CA CYS A 72 9.34 3.29 -9.61
C CYS A 72 10.82 3.62 -9.36
N CYS A 73 11.23 3.74 -8.09
CA CYS A 73 12.54 4.22 -7.68
C CYS A 73 13.31 3.15 -6.92
N GLY A 74 14.57 2.94 -7.31
CA GLY A 74 15.38 1.86 -6.79
C GLY A 74 15.12 0.52 -7.49
N THR A 75 15.87 -0.49 -7.10
CA THR A 75 15.67 -1.87 -7.56
C THR A 75 15.87 -2.82 -6.39
N PHE A 76 15.09 -3.90 -6.34
CA PHE A 76 15.19 -4.93 -5.29
C PHE A 76 15.52 -6.32 -5.85
N LEU A 77 15.54 -6.44 -7.19
CA LEU A 77 15.85 -7.65 -7.92
C LEU A 77 16.65 -7.33 -9.20
N PRO A 78 17.73 -8.08 -9.49
CA PRO A 78 18.34 -9.10 -8.63
C PRO A 78 19.08 -8.52 -7.40
N TYR A 79 19.49 -7.24 -7.46
CA TYR A 79 20.21 -6.52 -6.42
C TYR A 79 19.32 -5.50 -5.71
N VAL A 80 19.69 -5.13 -4.48
CA VAL A 80 19.01 -4.08 -3.73
C VAL A 80 19.79 -2.79 -3.85
N VAL A 81 19.22 -1.80 -4.56
CA VAL A 81 19.72 -0.43 -4.62
C VAL A 81 18.56 0.47 -4.26
N MET A 82 18.66 1.10 -3.08
CA MET A 82 17.63 1.99 -2.57
C MET A 82 17.48 3.22 -3.48
N CYS A 83 16.29 3.80 -3.49
CA CYS A 83 16.01 5.04 -4.20
C CYS A 83 17.05 6.13 -3.84
N GLY A 84 17.64 6.77 -4.86
CA GLY A 84 18.66 7.82 -4.69
C GLY A 84 20.05 7.32 -4.29
N THR A 85 20.24 6.01 -4.10
CA THR A 85 21.55 5.41 -3.81
C THR A 85 22.17 4.80 -5.07
N SER A 86 23.44 4.42 -4.98
CA SER A 86 24.16 3.75 -6.06
C SER A 86 24.97 2.57 -5.51
N MET A 87 25.14 1.54 -6.32
CA MET A 87 25.93 0.36 -5.98
C MET A 87 26.92 0.05 -7.11
N GLN A 88 28.17 -0.23 -6.76
CA GLN A 88 29.15 -0.75 -7.71
C GLN A 88 28.98 -2.26 -7.84
N LEU A 89 28.82 -2.75 -9.07
CA LEU A 89 28.76 -4.17 -9.39
C LEU A 89 29.62 -4.45 -10.61
N ASN A 90 30.68 -5.25 -10.43
CA ASN A 90 31.59 -5.66 -11.51
C ASN A 90 32.10 -4.48 -12.38
N GLY A 91 32.45 -3.36 -11.74
CA GLY A 91 32.92 -2.15 -12.42
C GLY A 91 31.81 -1.28 -13.06
N THR A 92 30.55 -1.67 -12.94
CA THR A 92 29.39 -0.89 -13.39
C THR A 92 28.68 -0.25 -12.20
N THR A 93 28.35 1.03 -12.32
CA THR A 93 27.51 1.73 -11.34
C THR A 93 26.04 1.49 -11.64
N ILE A 94 25.31 0.88 -10.69
CA ILE A 94 23.86 0.76 -10.74
C ILE A 94 23.27 1.86 -9.88
N HIS A 95 22.48 2.74 -10.49
CA HIS A 95 21.78 3.81 -9.80
C HIS A 95 20.36 3.38 -9.44
N GLY A 96 19.95 3.60 -8.20
CA GLY A 96 18.56 3.48 -7.77
C GLY A 96 17.76 4.71 -8.20
N SER A 97 17.71 4.99 -9.50
CA SER A 97 16.99 6.13 -10.07
C SER A 97 15.48 5.88 -10.10
N SER A 98 14.71 6.95 -10.26
CA SER A 98 13.29 6.88 -10.54
C SER A 98 13.02 6.37 -11.95
N CYS A 99 11.85 5.77 -12.14
CA CYS A 99 11.28 5.43 -13.43
C CYS A 99 10.92 6.71 -14.21
N SER A 100 10.74 6.59 -15.53
CA SER A 100 10.43 7.73 -16.40
C SER A 100 9.06 8.34 -16.16
N ASP A 101 8.08 7.51 -15.76
CA ASP A 101 6.71 7.94 -15.52
C ASP A 101 6.16 7.31 -14.21
N PRO A 102 6.26 8.04 -13.08
CA PRO A 102 5.74 7.60 -11.79
C PRO A 102 4.21 7.42 -11.77
N SER A 103 3.47 8.03 -12.69
CA SER A 103 2.00 7.94 -12.71
C SER A 103 1.50 6.53 -13.06
N THR A 104 2.36 5.71 -13.67
CA THR A 104 2.06 4.33 -14.08
C THR A 104 2.40 3.28 -13.02
N ARG A 105 2.98 3.67 -11.89
CA ARG A 105 3.45 2.74 -10.85
C ARG A 105 2.62 2.86 -9.58
N ILE A 106 2.31 1.73 -8.93
CA ILE A 106 1.65 1.76 -7.62
C ILE A 106 2.66 2.14 -6.54
N SER A 107 3.81 1.46 -6.52
CA SER A 107 4.84 1.69 -5.52
C SER A 107 5.92 2.66 -6.00
N TRP A 108 6.28 3.60 -5.15
CA TRP A 108 7.44 4.45 -5.35
C TRP A 108 8.73 3.66 -5.11
N ASP A 109 8.93 3.07 -3.94
CA ASP A 109 10.22 2.48 -3.52
C ASP A 109 10.10 1.08 -2.89
N GLY A 110 8.99 0.38 -3.14
CA GLY A 110 8.67 -0.91 -2.50
C GLY A 110 7.91 -0.77 -1.18
N ILE A 111 7.86 0.42 -0.58
CA ILE A 111 7.15 0.70 0.68
C ILE A 111 6.06 1.74 0.47
N HIS A 112 6.43 2.90 -0.07
CA HIS A 112 5.55 4.04 -0.28
C HIS A 112 4.81 3.95 -1.60
N TYR A 113 3.64 4.60 -1.69
CA TYR A 113 2.90 4.77 -2.94
C TYR A 113 3.45 5.93 -3.75
N THR A 114 3.28 5.86 -5.07
CA THR A 114 3.43 7.04 -5.92
C THR A 114 2.30 8.04 -5.66
N GLU A 115 2.42 9.26 -6.18
CA GLU A 115 1.34 10.24 -6.15
C GLU A 115 0.05 9.70 -6.79
N ALA A 116 0.14 9.06 -7.96
CA ALA A 116 -1.03 8.50 -8.66
C ALA A 116 -1.76 7.45 -7.82
N ALA A 117 -1.03 6.54 -7.18
CA ALA A 117 -1.64 5.55 -6.28
C ALA A 117 -2.18 6.17 -5.00
N ASN A 118 -1.51 7.19 -4.44
CA ASN A 118 -2.05 7.95 -3.30
C ASN A 118 -3.36 8.67 -3.66
N LEU A 119 -3.47 9.29 -4.83
CA LEU A 119 -4.71 9.92 -5.29
C LEU A 119 -5.83 8.90 -5.42
N TRP A 120 -5.53 7.71 -5.96
CA TRP A 120 -6.48 6.61 -6.03
C TRP A 120 -6.96 6.22 -4.63
N VAL A 121 -6.05 5.87 -3.72
CA VAL A 121 -6.39 5.45 -2.35
C VAL A 121 -7.15 6.55 -1.61
N ALA A 122 -6.66 7.79 -1.64
CA ALA A 122 -7.28 8.93 -0.97
C ALA A 122 -8.72 9.14 -1.45
N SER A 123 -9.01 9.04 -2.76
CA SER A 123 -10.38 9.21 -3.26
C SER A 123 -11.37 8.18 -2.70
N ARG A 124 -10.92 6.94 -2.42
CA ARG A 124 -11.75 5.87 -1.81
C ARG A 124 -11.87 6.00 -0.29
N ILE A 125 -10.92 6.68 0.35
CA ILE A 125 -11.05 7.06 1.75
C ILE A 125 -12.07 8.19 1.89
N LEU A 126 -11.95 9.23 1.04
CA LEU A 126 -12.82 10.40 1.07
C LEU A 126 -14.29 10.05 0.81
N ASN A 127 -14.57 9.10 -0.09
CA ASN A 127 -15.94 8.66 -0.39
C ASN A 127 -16.49 7.58 0.56
N GLY A 128 -15.67 7.05 1.48
CA GLY A 128 -16.07 6.05 2.47
C GLY A 128 -16.05 4.59 2.01
N SER A 129 -15.54 4.28 0.80
CA SER A 129 -15.55 2.91 0.23
C SER A 129 -14.85 1.85 1.09
N PHE A 130 -13.82 2.24 1.87
CA PHE A 130 -13.11 1.34 2.79
C PHE A 130 -13.28 1.75 4.26
N SER A 131 -14.29 2.57 4.55
CA SER A 131 -14.53 3.10 5.88
C SER A 131 -15.50 2.22 6.67
N ASP A 132 -15.28 2.14 7.97
CA ASP A 132 -16.22 1.64 8.96
C ASP A 132 -16.45 2.75 10.00
N PRO A 133 -17.66 3.33 10.11
CA PRO A 133 -18.82 3.09 9.24
C PRO A 133 -18.57 3.58 7.79
N PRO A 134 -19.30 3.05 6.78
CA PRO A 134 -19.09 3.36 5.36
C PRO A 134 -19.74 4.70 4.99
N VAL A 135 -19.24 5.77 5.62
CA VAL A 135 -19.67 7.15 5.38
C VAL A 135 -18.55 7.94 4.70
N PRO A 136 -18.86 8.81 3.72
CA PRO A 136 -17.90 9.77 3.21
C PRO A 136 -17.35 10.63 4.35
N ILE A 137 -16.11 11.11 4.22
CA ILE A 137 -15.49 11.93 5.27
C ILE A 137 -16.29 13.22 5.53
N SER A 138 -16.92 13.77 4.49
CA SER A 138 -17.80 14.94 4.57
C SER A 138 -19.09 14.70 5.35
N GLY A 139 -19.47 13.44 5.56
CA GLY A 139 -20.63 13.03 6.36
C GLY A 139 -20.26 12.38 7.70
N ALA A 140 -18.99 12.37 8.07
CA ALA A 140 -18.53 11.75 9.32
C ALA A 140 -18.90 12.58 10.57
N CYS A 141 -18.99 13.90 10.41
CA CYS A 141 -19.41 14.85 11.43
C CYS A 141 -20.71 15.57 10.99
N PRO A 142 -21.59 15.94 11.94
CA PRO A 142 -22.75 16.79 11.66
C PRO A 142 -22.40 18.17 11.12
#